data_AF-A0A221SZP7-F1
#
_entry.id   AF-A0A221SZP7-F1
#
_cell.length_a   1.000
_cell.length_b   1.000
_cell.length_c   1.000
_cell.angle_alpha   90.00
_cell.angle_beta   90.00
_cell.angle_gamma   90.00
#
_symmetry.space_group_name_H-M   'P 1'
#
loop_
_entity.id
_entity.type
_entity.pdbx_description
1 polymer ?
#
loop_
_entity_poly.entity_id
_entity_poly.type
_entity_poly.pdbx_seq_one_letter_code
_entity_poly.pdbx_strand_id
1 'polypeptide(L)'
;MPRPDARVAPHASWKFQDRYELWVDWLQRDSAGRWLPYENVQQRTFRTREDTLLHAERLIQRGEFPMQGGRAAPVTLIRNRREALLSTFREAEGDGVTLIREALFPVGEYALSLKVTCERLADEIRTAFGHGGNPLRSLAGQPVKLTVLIEHPYDVLGRARGLLDFHDGTLRLDGETFSFPNGAPVTGVPYRNATVAVSRGFMKRPKLYRFEIEEPAGE
;
A
#
# COMPACT_ATOMS: atom_id res chain seq x y z
N MET A 1 -14.82 22.28 15.28
CA MET A 1 -13.65 21.42 15.01
C MET A 1 -13.96 20.55 13.81
N PRO A 2 -13.22 20.65 12.68
CA PRO A 2 -13.47 19.78 11.54
C PRO A 2 -12.94 18.37 11.84
N ARG A 3 -13.67 17.35 11.38
CA ARG A 3 -13.38 15.92 11.63
C ARG A 3 -12.05 15.51 10.96
N PRO A 4 -11.26 14.62 11.59
CA PRO A 4 -9.98 14.14 11.04
C PRO A 4 -10.10 13.19 9.84
N ASP A 5 -11.31 12.79 9.43
CA ASP A 5 -11.52 11.75 8.40
C ASP A 5 -12.13 12.24 7.08
N ALA A 6 -12.07 13.54 6.78
CA ALA A 6 -12.45 14.01 5.45
C ALA A 6 -11.30 13.75 4.46
N ARG A 7 -11.03 12.48 4.14
CA ARG A 7 -10.18 12.14 2.99
C ARG A 7 -10.75 12.86 1.77
N VAL A 8 -9.91 13.64 1.10
CA VAL A 8 -10.31 14.40 -0.10
C VAL A 8 -10.92 13.41 -1.09
N ALA A 9 -12.15 13.70 -1.54
CA ALA A 9 -12.85 12.84 -2.49
C ALA A 9 -12.02 12.69 -3.79
N PRO A 10 -12.04 11.51 -4.43
CA PRO A 10 -11.25 11.29 -5.62
C PRO A 10 -11.74 12.19 -6.76
N HIS A 11 -10.80 12.79 -7.49
CA HIS A 11 -11.14 13.57 -8.68
C HIS A 11 -11.59 12.63 -9.82
N ALA A 12 -12.55 13.06 -10.64
CA ALA A 12 -13.14 12.23 -11.71
C ALA A 12 -12.14 11.75 -12.77
N SER A 13 -11.00 12.44 -12.92
CA SER A 13 -9.93 12.03 -13.84
C SER A 13 -9.02 10.94 -13.29
N TRP A 14 -9.15 10.59 -12.01
CA TRP A 14 -8.31 9.58 -11.36
C TRP A 14 -8.86 8.21 -11.65
N LYS A 15 -7.99 7.35 -12.21
CA LYS A 15 -8.30 5.95 -12.43
C LYS A 15 -7.70 5.13 -11.32
N PHE A 16 -8.42 4.07 -10.96
CA PHE A 16 -8.03 3.14 -9.92
C PHE A 16 -8.09 1.73 -10.46
N GLN A 17 -7.17 0.90 -10.02
CA GLN A 17 -7.09 -0.52 -10.32
C GLN A 17 -7.10 -1.29 -9.02
N ASP A 18 -7.87 -2.36 -8.99
CA ASP A 18 -7.87 -3.29 -7.87
C ASP A 18 -6.72 -4.26 -8.03
N ARG A 19 -5.90 -4.38 -6.99
CA ARG A 19 -4.81 -5.36 -6.87
C ARG A 19 -5.19 -6.37 -5.81
N TYR A 20 -5.22 -7.64 -6.20
CA TYR A 20 -5.56 -8.72 -5.30
C TYR A 20 -4.29 -9.39 -4.81
N GLU A 21 -4.18 -9.66 -3.52
CA GLU A 21 -3.01 -10.29 -2.93
C GLU A 21 -3.41 -11.52 -2.13
N LEU A 22 -2.64 -12.60 -2.28
CA LEU A 22 -2.68 -13.77 -1.43
C LEU A 22 -1.47 -13.73 -0.50
N TRP A 23 -1.76 -13.81 0.78
CA TRP A 23 -0.81 -13.91 1.88
C TRP A 23 -0.94 -15.31 2.50
N VAL A 24 0.21 -15.94 2.73
CA VAL A 24 0.33 -17.21 3.42
C VAL A 24 1.39 -17.05 4.48
N ASP A 25 1.01 -17.19 5.73
CA ASP A 25 1.88 -16.96 6.87
C ASP A 25 1.78 -18.13 7.85
N TRP A 26 2.91 -18.47 8.46
CA TRP A 26 2.93 -19.24 9.69
C TRP A 26 2.81 -18.30 10.86
N LEU A 27 1.88 -18.61 11.76
CA LEU A 27 1.74 -17.97 13.06
C LEU A 27 2.20 -18.93 14.14
N GLN A 28 2.82 -18.41 15.20
CA GLN A 28 3.17 -19.17 16.39
C GLN A 28 2.32 -18.69 17.57
N ARG A 29 1.94 -19.61 18.44
CA ARG A 29 1.18 -19.27 19.65
C ARG A 29 2.12 -18.75 20.73
N ASP A 30 1.85 -17.56 21.26
CA ASP A 30 2.55 -17.02 22.43
C ASP A 30 2.12 -17.71 23.74
N SER A 31 2.81 -17.43 24.84
CA SER A 31 2.47 -17.97 26.16
C SER A 31 1.11 -17.52 26.70
N ALA A 32 0.54 -16.45 26.13
CA ALA A 32 -0.80 -15.96 26.44
C ALA A 32 -1.87 -16.58 25.51
N GLY A 33 -1.49 -17.49 24.62
CA GLY A 33 -2.38 -18.20 23.73
C GLY A 33 -2.75 -17.44 22.45
N ARG A 34 -2.13 -16.29 22.16
CA ARG A 34 -2.37 -15.46 20.98
C ARG A 34 -1.50 -15.90 19.80
N TRP A 35 -2.03 -15.81 18.59
CA TRP A 35 -1.29 -16.09 17.37
C TRP A 35 -0.52 -14.85 16.92
N LEU A 36 0.80 -14.98 16.77
CA LEU A 36 1.68 -13.92 16.29
C LEU A 36 2.35 -14.35 14.99
N PRO A 37 2.60 -13.42 14.04
CA PRO A 37 3.38 -13.72 12.85
C PRO A 37 4.72 -14.35 13.22
N TYR A 38 4.96 -15.55 12.71
CA TYR A 38 6.21 -16.27 12.89
C TYR A 38 7.05 -16.18 11.61
N GLU A 39 6.43 -16.47 10.47
CA GLU A 39 7.13 -16.51 9.18
C GLU A 39 6.18 -16.21 8.01
N ASN A 40 6.61 -15.36 7.07
CA ASN A 40 5.92 -15.20 5.79
C ASN A 40 6.34 -16.32 4.83
N VAL A 41 5.36 -17.13 4.42
CA VAL A 41 5.60 -18.27 3.52
C VAL A 41 5.54 -17.81 2.07
N GLN A 42 4.50 -17.04 1.74
CA GLN A 42 4.27 -16.57 0.39
C GLN A 42 3.41 -15.30 0.40
N GLN A 43 3.84 -14.31 -0.36
CA GLN A 43 2.98 -13.21 -0.80
C GLN A 43 2.96 -13.19 -2.33
N ARG A 44 1.77 -13.18 -2.93
CA ARG A 44 1.62 -13.13 -4.39
C ARG A 44 0.47 -12.23 -4.82
N THR A 45 0.71 -11.47 -5.89
CA THR A 45 -0.26 -10.53 -6.45
C THR A 45 -0.93 -11.08 -7.72
N PHE A 46 -2.19 -10.69 -7.92
CA PHE A 46 -3.05 -11.12 -9.01
C PHE A 46 -3.90 -9.96 -9.53
N ARG A 47 -4.42 -10.11 -10.76
CA ARG A 47 -5.27 -9.10 -11.42
C ARG A 47 -6.75 -9.21 -11.05
N THR A 48 -7.22 -10.40 -10.67
CA THR A 48 -8.63 -10.65 -10.40
C THR A 48 -8.82 -11.36 -9.07
N ARG A 49 -9.99 -11.16 -8.46
CA ARG A 49 -10.41 -11.85 -7.24
C ARG A 49 -10.45 -13.35 -7.45
N GLU A 50 -11.07 -13.78 -8.56
CA GLU A 50 -11.32 -15.17 -8.89
C GLU A 50 -10.01 -15.94 -9.07
N ASP A 51 -9.03 -15.35 -9.77
CA ASP A 51 -7.71 -15.98 -9.94
C ASP A 51 -6.98 -16.15 -8.61
N THR A 52 -7.12 -15.17 -7.72
CA THR A 52 -6.48 -15.18 -6.39
C THR A 52 -7.08 -16.30 -5.52
N LEU A 53 -8.41 -16.38 -5.48
CA LEU A 53 -9.13 -17.42 -4.74
C LEU A 53 -8.83 -18.81 -5.30
N LEU A 54 -8.85 -18.96 -6.62
CA LEU A 54 -8.52 -20.23 -7.28
C LEU A 54 -7.07 -20.65 -7.02
N HIS A 55 -6.15 -19.69 -6.95
CA HIS A 55 -4.76 -19.98 -6.59
C HIS A 55 -4.63 -20.42 -5.14
N ALA A 56 -5.32 -19.76 -4.22
CA ALA A 56 -5.36 -20.15 -2.81
C ALA A 56 -5.92 -21.57 -2.64
N GLU A 57 -7.01 -21.91 -3.33
CA GLU A 57 -7.57 -23.27 -3.29
C GLU A 57 -6.60 -24.31 -3.83
N ARG A 58 -5.92 -24.03 -4.96
CA ARG A 58 -4.90 -24.94 -5.52
C ARG A 58 -3.73 -25.15 -4.57
N LEU A 59 -3.32 -24.11 -3.85
CA LEU A 59 -2.28 -24.19 -2.82
C LEU A 59 -2.72 -25.11 -1.66
N ILE A 60 -3.92 -24.90 -1.13
CA ILE A 60 -4.52 -25.74 -0.09
C ILE A 60 -4.62 -27.21 -0.53
N GLN A 61 -5.04 -27.44 -1.78
CA GLN A 61 -5.18 -28.78 -2.34
C GLN A 61 -3.84 -29.52 -2.50
N ARG A 62 -2.76 -28.82 -2.85
CA ARG A 62 -1.41 -29.40 -2.81
C ARG A 62 -1.07 -29.80 -1.37
N GLY A 63 -1.33 -28.89 -0.42
CA GLY A 63 -1.16 -29.13 1.00
C GLY A 63 0.29 -29.09 1.47
N GLU A 64 1.19 -28.60 0.64
CA GLU A 64 2.60 -28.40 0.95
C GLU A 64 2.84 -26.94 1.31
N PHE A 65 3.27 -26.71 2.55
CA PHE A 65 3.54 -25.39 3.07
C PHE A 65 4.98 -25.35 3.61
N PRO A 66 5.91 -24.71 2.91
CA PRO A 66 7.28 -24.62 3.37
C PRO A 66 7.36 -23.81 4.68
N MET A 67 8.34 -24.16 5.52
CA MET A 67 8.83 -23.32 6.61
C MET A 67 10.29 -23.02 6.29
N GLN A 68 10.65 -21.75 6.20
CA GLN A 68 12.01 -21.27 5.99
C GLN A 68 12.73 -21.13 7.34
N GLY A 69 14.05 -21.30 7.32
CA GLY A 69 14.90 -21.07 8.51
C GLY A 69 15.50 -22.32 9.16
N GLY A 70 15.45 -23.48 8.52
CA GLY A 70 16.23 -24.67 8.91
C GLY A 70 15.90 -25.28 10.28
N ARG A 71 14.85 -24.80 10.95
CA ARG A 71 14.42 -25.25 12.29
C ARG A 71 13.22 -26.19 12.26
N ALA A 72 12.51 -26.30 11.15
CA ALA A 72 11.37 -27.19 11.03
C ALA A 72 11.20 -27.73 9.60
N ALA A 73 10.72 -28.96 9.48
CA ALA A 73 10.45 -29.61 8.20
C ALA A 73 9.20 -29.01 7.53
N PRO A 74 9.12 -28.93 6.19
CA PRO A 74 7.93 -28.47 5.48
C PRO A 74 6.68 -29.23 5.96
N VAL A 75 5.61 -28.50 6.27
CA VAL A 75 4.36 -29.13 6.71
C VAL A 75 3.62 -29.60 5.48
N THR A 76 3.41 -30.91 5.39
CA THR A 76 2.48 -31.50 4.43
C THR A 76 1.19 -31.88 5.15
N LEU A 77 0.10 -31.22 4.81
CA LEU A 77 -1.21 -31.53 5.37
C LEU A 77 -1.77 -32.82 4.74
N ILE A 78 -2.16 -33.77 5.59
CA ILE A 78 -2.90 -34.96 5.18
C ILE A 78 -4.27 -34.57 4.60
N ARG A 79 -4.84 -35.45 3.77
CA ARG A 79 -6.09 -35.20 3.02
C ARG A 79 -7.22 -34.59 3.86
N ASN A 80 -7.57 -35.20 5.00
CA ASN A 80 -8.67 -34.73 5.84
C ASN A 80 -8.44 -33.31 6.36
N ARG A 81 -7.18 -32.95 6.67
CA ARG A 81 -6.84 -31.58 7.12
C ARG A 81 -6.87 -30.58 5.97
N ARG A 82 -6.48 -30.99 4.75
CA ARG A 82 -6.63 -30.15 3.55
C ARG A 82 -8.09 -29.85 3.26
N GLU A 83 -8.95 -30.86 3.34
CA GLU A 83 -10.39 -30.71 3.13
C GLU A 83 -11.01 -29.78 4.19
N ALA A 84 -10.62 -29.93 5.47
CA ALA A 84 -11.05 -29.03 6.54
C ALA A 84 -10.60 -27.58 6.31
N LEU A 85 -9.31 -27.36 6.00
CA LEU A 85 -8.78 -26.03 5.69
C LEU A 85 -9.48 -25.41 4.48
N LEU A 86 -9.74 -26.20 3.43
CA LEU A 86 -10.45 -25.73 2.25
C LEU A 86 -11.90 -25.32 2.56
N SER A 87 -12.60 -26.07 3.42
CA SER A 87 -13.95 -25.70 3.88
C SER A 87 -13.90 -24.38 4.65
N THR A 88 -13.01 -24.29 5.64
CA THR A 88 -12.82 -23.06 6.42
C THR A 88 -12.49 -21.87 5.53
N PHE A 89 -11.63 -22.04 4.54
CA PHE A 89 -11.28 -20.97 3.60
C PHE A 89 -12.43 -20.57 2.67
N ARG A 90 -13.32 -21.49 2.31
CA ARG A 90 -14.49 -21.18 1.47
C ARG A 90 -15.59 -20.47 2.25
N GLU A 91 -15.75 -20.82 3.52
CA GLU A 91 -16.72 -20.23 4.45
C GLU A 91 -16.23 -18.90 5.04
N ALA A 92 -14.92 -18.66 5.05
CA ALA A 92 -14.35 -17.40 5.50
C ALA A 92 -14.83 -16.22 4.66
N GLU A 93 -15.30 -15.18 5.33
CA GLU A 93 -15.63 -13.88 4.75
C GLU A 93 -14.85 -12.80 5.49
N GLY A 94 -14.28 -11.87 4.72
CA GLY A 94 -13.69 -10.65 5.26
C GLY A 94 -14.67 -9.48 5.30
N ASP A 95 -14.13 -8.27 5.39
CA ASP A 95 -14.93 -7.03 5.37
C ASP A 95 -15.55 -6.72 3.98
N GLY A 96 -15.19 -7.49 2.95
CA GLY A 96 -15.71 -7.36 1.59
C GLY A 96 -15.15 -6.18 0.80
N VAL A 97 -14.27 -5.37 1.41
CA VAL A 97 -13.71 -4.14 0.82
C VAL A 97 -12.19 -4.23 0.69
N THR A 98 -11.49 -4.60 1.77
CA THR A 98 -10.02 -4.72 1.81
C THR A 98 -9.57 -6.14 2.13
N LEU A 99 -10.32 -6.83 2.98
CA LEU A 99 -10.16 -8.23 3.30
C LEU A 99 -11.27 -8.99 2.59
N ILE A 100 -10.89 -9.85 1.65
CA ILE A 100 -11.85 -10.69 0.94
C ILE A 100 -12.13 -11.95 1.74
N ARG A 101 -11.06 -12.61 2.20
CA ARG A 101 -11.13 -13.83 3.02
C ARG A 101 -9.91 -13.96 3.92
N GLU A 102 -10.12 -14.51 5.11
CA GLU A 102 -9.05 -14.93 6.00
C GLU A 102 -9.41 -16.25 6.65
N ALA A 103 -8.53 -17.24 6.52
CA ALA A 103 -8.67 -18.51 7.19
C ALA A 103 -7.45 -18.79 8.04
N LEU A 104 -7.70 -19.08 9.32
CA LEU A 104 -6.68 -19.49 10.26
C LEU A 104 -6.86 -20.98 10.57
N PHE A 105 -5.82 -21.77 10.35
CA PHE A 105 -5.87 -23.21 10.52
C PHE A 105 -4.76 -23.72 11.46
N PRO A 106 -5.10 -24.13 12.70
CA PRO A 106 -4.12 -24.62 13.66
C PRO A 106 -3.45 -25.94 13.22
N VAL A 107 -2.13 -26.00 13.38
CA VAL A 107 -1.26 -27.15 13.13
C VAL A 107 -0.28 -27.29 14.29
N GLY A 108 -0.75 -27.91 15.40
CA GLY A 108 0.07 -28.08 16.60
C GLY A 108 0.32 -26.75 17.31
N GLU A 109 1.59 -26.40 17.51
CA GLU A 109 2.01 -25.13 18.13
C GLU A 109 2.00 -23.93 17.15
N TYR A 110 1.80 -24.22 15.87
CA TYR A 110 1.70 -23.24 14.79
C TYR A 110 0.28 -23.15 14.26
N ALA A 111 0.00 -22.11 13.49
CA ALA A 111 -1.20 -22.01 12.67
C ALA A 111 -0.83 -21.47 11.30
N LEU A 112 -1.49 -21.98 10.27
CA LEU A 112 -1.39 -21.46 8.92
C LEU A 112 -2.46 -20.39 8.74
N SER A 113 -2.04 -19.17 8.41
CA SER A 113 -2.93 -18.08 8.01
C SER A 113 -2.92 -17.97 6.48
N LEU A 114 -4.10 -17.99 5.87
CA LEU A 114 -4.29 -17.64 4.48
C LEU A 114 -5.20 -16.44 4.38
N LYS A 115 -4.70 -15.36 3.80
CA LYS A 115 -5.42 -14.10 3.69
C LYS A 115 -5.44 -13.63 2.26
N VAL A 116 -6.62 -13.29 1.77
CA VAL A 116 -6.85 -12.70 0.45
C VAL A 116 -7.33 -11.26 0.64
N THR A 117 -6.57 -10.31 0.13
CA THR A 117 -6.88 -8.88 0.23
C THR A 117 -7.13 -8.26 -1.14
N CYS A 118 -7.86 -7.14 -1.14
CA CYS A 118 -7.97 -6.23 -2.26
C CYS A 118 -7.37 -4.88 -1.84
N GLU A 119 -6.40 -4.40 -2.60
CA GLU A 119 -5.91 -3.03 -2.47
C GLU A 119 -6.29 -2.24 -3.71
N ARG A 120 -6.99 -1.13 -3.53
CA ARG A 120 -7.35 -0.22 -4.62
C ARG A 120 -6.24 0.80 -4.82
N LEU A 121 -5.50 0.64 -5.91
CA LEU A 121 -4.37 1.50 -6.28
C LEU A 121 -4.80 2.57 -7.27
N ALA A 122 -4.33 3.80 -7.08
CA ALA A 122 -4.49 4.84 -8.08
C ALA A 122 -3.41 4.72 -9.17
N ASP A 123 -3.77 5.04 -10.42
CA ASP A 123 -2.81 5.14 -11.52
C ASP A 123 -1.89 6.35 -11.37
N GLU A 124 -0.71 6.31 -11.99
CA GLU A 124 0.14 7.50 -12.11
C GLU A 124 -0.55 8.57 -12.97
N ILE A 125 -0.53 9.80 -12.48
CA ILE A 125 -1.11 10.97 -13.13
C ILE A 125 0.02 11.91 -13.49
N ARG A 126 0.00 12.38 -14.74
CA ARG A 126 0.86 13.44 -15.26
C ARG A 126 -0.01 14.60 -15.69
N THR A 127 0.16 15.75 -15.06
CA THR A 127 -0.66 16.93 -15.30
C THR A 127 0.09 18.22 -14.95
N ALA A 128 -0.52 19.38 -15.13
CA ALA A 128 -0.01 20.65 -14.65
C ALA A 128 -0.45 20.94 -13.19
N PHE A 129 0.33 21.73 -12.46
CA PHE A 129 0.05 22.10 -11.07
C PHE A 129 -1.29 22.82 -10.89
N GLY A 130 -1.68 23.69 -11.83
CA GLY A 130 -2.97 24.39 -11.79
C GLY A 130 -4.19 23.47 -12.01
N HIS A 131 -4.01 22.26 -12.52
CA HIS A 131 -5.12 21.36 -12.84
C HIS A 131 -5.83 20.84 -11.58
N GLY A 132 -7.16 20.77 -11.61
CA GLY A 132 -7.98 20.29 -10.49
C GLY A 132 -7.77 18.82 -10.13
N GLY A 133 -7.32 18.01 -11.09
CA GLY A 133 -6.97 16.60 -10.90
C GLY A 133 -5.49 16.32 -10.61
N ASN A 134 -4.70 17.31 -10.18
CA ASN A 134 -3.31 17.03 -9.81
C ASN A 134 -3.22 16.14 -8.56
N PRO A 135 -2.26 15.20 -8.48
CA PRO A 135 -2.19 14.26 -7.36
C PRO A 135 -1.79 14.91 -6.04
N LEU A 136 -1.18 16.10 -6.01
CA LEU A 136 -0.90 16.83 -4.76
C LEU A 136 -2.17 17.15 -3.96
N ARG A 137 -3.29 17.41 -4.65
CA ARG A 137 -4.57 17.68 -3.99
C ARG A 137 -5.08 16.50 -3.15
N SER A 138 -4.68 15.27 -3.50
CA SER A 138 -5.01 14.08 -2.70
C SER A 138 -4.23 14.00 -1.38
N LEU A 139 -3.12 14.74 -1.27
CA LEU A 139 -2.24 14.76 -0.10
C LEU A 139 -2.61 15.89 0.88
N ALA A 140 -3.56 16.75 0.50
CA ALA A 140 -4.00 17.84 1.37
C ALA A 140 -4.61 17.30 2.67
N GLY A 141 -4.23 17.91 3.80
CA GLY A 141 -4.58 17.47 5.14
C GLY A 141 -3.88 16.20 5.60
N GLN A 142 -2.86 15.71 4.89
CA GLN A 142 -2.08 14.53 5.29
C GLN A 142 -0.69 14.93 5.81
N PRO A 143 -0.12 14.17 6.76
CA PRO A 143 1.30 14.29 7.08
C PRO A 143 2.12 13.82 5.88
N VAL A 144 3.01 14.68 5.40
CA VAL A 144 3.89 14.38 4.26
C VAL A 144 5.33 14.70 4.57
N LYS A 145 6.22 13.96 3.92
CA LYS A 145 7.63 14.33 3.76
C LYS A 145 7.82 15.00 2.41
N LEU A 146 8.48 16.15 2.41
CA LEU A 146 9.00 16.81 1.23
C LEU A 146 10.48 16.48 1.07
N THR A 147 10.87 16.02 -0.11
CA THR A 147 12.26 15.93 -0.53
C THR A 147 12.48 16.80 -1.76
N VAL A 148 13.44 17.71 -1.65
CA VAL A 148 13.81 18.62 -2.74
C VAL A 148 15.10 18.13 -3.37
N LEU A 149 15.11 17.93 -4.69
CA LEU A 149 16.22 17.28 -5.40
C LEU A 149 16.47 17.84 -6.80
N ILE A 150 17.64 17.55 -7.36
CA ILE A 150 18.00 17.78 -8.77
C ILE A 150 18.26 16.42 -9.44
N GLU A 151 17.95 16.29 -10.72
CA GLU A 151 17.95 15.04 -11.51
C GLU A 151 19.34 14.34 -11.68
N HIS A 152 20.45 14.90 -11.17
CA HIS A 152 21.80 14.28 -11.17
C HIS A 152 22.00 13.54 -9.84
N PRO A 153 22.62 12.33 -9.80
CA PRO A 153 22.18 11.20 -8.96
C PRO A 153 21.64 11.66 -7.60
N TYR A 154 20.37 12.04 -7.61
CA TYR A 154 19.59 12.59 -6.50
C TYR A 154 20.37 13.42 -5.48
N ASP A 155 20.96 14.54 -5.90
CA ASP A 155 21.45 15.54 -4.94
C ASP A 155 20.27 16.08 -4.13
N VAL A 156 20.14 15.61 -2.89
CA VAL A 156 19.12 16.07 -1.95
C VAL A 156 19.50 17.46 -1.46
N LEU A 157 18.73 18.45 -1.87
CA LEU A 157 18.93 19.86 -1.49
C LEU A 157 18.28 20.20 -0.17
N GLY A 158 17.26 19.45 0.23
CA GLY A 158 16.50 19.73 1.45
C GLY A 158 15.45 18.68 1.73
N ARG A 159 15.05 18.61 3.00
CA ARG A 159 13.95 17.79 3.48
C ARG A 159 13.11 18.62 4.45
N ALA A 160 11.81 18.43 4.38
CA ALA A 160 10.85 18.98 5.34
C ALA A 160 9.77 17.92 5.62
N ARG A 161 9.07 18.05 6.74
CA ARG A 161 7.94 17.20 7.11
C ARG A 161 6.86 18.07 7.75
N GLY A 162 5.62 17.65 7.62
CA GLY A 162 4.51 18.33 8.27
C GLY A 162 3.18 18.01 7.62
N LEU A 163 2.13 18.67 8.09
CA LEU A 163 0.81 18.63 7.48
C LEU A 163 0.83 19.44 6.18
N LEU A 164 0.39 18.84 5.06
CA LEU A 164 0.29 19.55 3.80
C LEU A 164 -1.05 20.27 3.69
N ASP A 165 -1.03 21.59 3.57
CA ASP A 165 -2.21 22.39 3.28
C ASP A 165 -2.15 22.93 1.85
N PHE A 166 -3.30 22.94 1.18
CA PHE A 166 -3.46 23.50 -0.17
C PHE A 166 -4.45 24.66 -0.11
N HIS A 167 -4.01 25.88 -0.44
CA HIS A 167 -4.85 27.07 -0.41
C HIS A 167 -4.57 27.96 -1.62
N ASP A 168 -5.60 28.27 -2.42
CA ASP A 168 -5.54 29.24 -3.53
C ASP A 168 -4.34 29.09 -4.49
N GLY A 169 -3.95 27.84 -4.79
CA GLY A 169 -2.82 27.55 -5.67
C GLY A 169 -1.44 27.70 -5.00
N THR A 170 -1.40 27.84 -3.69
CA THR A 170 -0.19 27.75 -2.87
C THR A 170 -0.24 26.50 -1.98
N LEU A 171 0.94 25.94 -1.74
CA LEU A 171 1.13 24.82 -0.84
C LEU A 171 1.76 25.32 0.45
N ARG A 172 1.29 24.84 1.60
CA ARG A 172 1.93 25.08 2.89
C ARG A 172 2.31 23.76 3.53
N LEU A 173 3.52 23.69 4.06
CA LEU A 173 4.03 22.54 4.80
C LEU A 173 4.72 23.04 6.06
N ASP A 174 4.15 22.71 7.23
CA ASP A 174 4.68 23.16 8.53
C ASP A 174 4.96 24.68 8.61
N GLY A 175 4.08 25.48 8.01
CA GLY A 175 4.21 26.94 7.95
C GLY A 175 5.06 27.49 6.79
N GLU A 176 5.91 26.68 6.15
CA GLU A 176 6.63 27.08 4.94
C GLU A 176 5.67 27.12 3.74
N THR A 177 5.74 28.20 2.94
CA THR A 177 4.87 28.38 1.77
C THR A 177 5.63 28.14 0.47
N PHE A 178 5.08 27.29 -0.38
CA PHE A 178 5.59 26.96 -1.70
C PHE A 178 4.62 27.43 -2.77
N SER A 179 5.14 28.20 -3.72
CA SER A 179 4.39 28.68 -4.88
C SER A 179 5.00 28.11 -6.16
N PHE A 180 4.18 27.47 -6.98
CA PHE A 180 4.59 26.88 -8.24
C PHE A 180 3.82 27.52 -9.40
N PRO A 181 4.44 27.67 -10.58
CA PRO A 181 3.72 28.09 -11.78
C PRO A 181 2.55 27.14 -12.08
N ASN A 182 1.41 27.67 -12.51
CA ASN A 182 0.24 26.83 -12.85
C ASN A 182 0.56 25.78 -13.93
N GLY A 183 1.47 26.08 -14.85
CA GLY A 183 1.94 25.16 -15.89
C GLY A 183 3.07 24.21 -15.45
N ALA A 184 3.50 24.25 -14.19
CA ALA A 184 4.57 23.37 -13.70
C ALA A 184 4.13 21.89 -13.81
N PRO A 185 4.93 21.01 -14.43
CA PRO A 185 4.60 19.60 -14.52
C PRO A 185 4.51 18.96 -13.12
N VAL A 186 3.47 18.18 -12.92
CA VAL A 186 3.23 17.36 -11.73
C VAL A 186 3.04 15.92 -12.15
N THR A 187 3.82 15.03 -11.58
CA THR A 187 3.69 13.58 -11.75
C THR A 187 3.53 12.92 -10.39
N GLY A 188 2.61 11.97 -10.24
CA GLY A 188 2.44 11.27 -8.96
C GLY A 188 1.31 10.27 -8.95
N VAL A 189 1.15 9.61 -7.81
CA VAL A 189 0.07 8.65 -7.56
C VAL A 189 -0.81 9.21 -6.44
N PRO A 190 -2.12 9.43 -6.69
CA PRO A 190 -3.05 9.90 -5.66
C PRO A 190 -2.98 9.09 -4.36
N TYR A 191 -3.09 9.78 -3.22
CA TYR A 191 -3.01 9.25 -1.87
C TYR A 191 -1.69 8.53 -1.55
N ARG A 192 -0.62 8.78 -2.31
CA ARG A 192 0.70 8.22 -2.06
C ARG A 192 1.80 9.26 -2.18
N ASN A 193 1.94 9.87 -3.36
CA ASN A 193 2.99 10.84 -3.62
C ASN A 193 2.68 11.75 -4.81
N ALA A 194 3.39 12.87 -4.88
CA ALA A 194 3.42 13.72 -6.05
C ALA A 194 4.73 14.52 -6.14
N THR A 195 5.20 14.74 -7.36
CA THR A 195 6.43 15.47 -7.65
C THR A 195 6.13 16.65 -8.56
N VAL A 196 6.50 17.85 -8.14
CA VAL A 196 6.46 19.06 -8.98
C VAL A 196 7.83 19.30 -9.59
N ALA A 197 7.89 19.47 -10.90
CA ALA A 197 9.10 19.85 -11.62
C ALA A 197 9.12 21.35 -11.91
N VAL A 198 10.13 22.05 -11.39
CA VAL A 198 10.31 23.49 -11.58
C VAL A 198 11.51 23.74 -12.49
N SER A 199 11.26 24.36 -13.64
CA SER A 199 12.33 24.74 -14.59
C SER A 199 13.28 25.74 -13.95
N ARG A 200 14.57 25.58 -14.22
CA ARG A 200 15.64 26.50 -13.77
C ARG A 200 16.21 27.36 -14.90
N GLY A 201 15.59 27.33 -16.08
CA GLY A 201 16.05 28.02 -17.29
C GLY A 201 16.55 27.05 -18.37
N PHE A 202 16.76 27.59 -19.57
CA PHE A 202 17.22 26.84 -20.75
C PHE A 202 18.57 26.17 -20.41
N MET A 203 18.66 24.83 -20.52
CA MET A 203 19.80 23.98 -20.17
C MET A 203 20.03 23.64 -18.68
N LYS A 204 19.29 24.21 -17.72
CA LYS A 204 19.38 23.77 -16.32
C LYS A 204 18.37 22.66 -16.05
N ARG A 205 18.84 21.55 -15.45
CA ARG A 205 17.98 20.46 -14.97
C ARG A 205 16.93 21.02 -14.00
N PRO A 206 15.69 20.51 -14.05
CA PRO A 206 14.63 21.01 -13.18
C PRO A 206 14.93 20.69 -11.71
N LYS A 207 14.42 21.54 -10.83
CA LYS A 207 14.34 21.26 -9.39
C LYS A 207 13.07 20.45 -9.16
N LEU A 208 13.17 19.33 -8.49
CA LEU A 208 12.05 18.44 -8.20
C LEU A 208 11.66 18.57 -6.73
N TYR A 209 10.37 18.75 -6.49
CA TYR A 209 9.77 18.82 -5.16
C TYR A 209 8.87 17.61 -5.00
N ARG A 210 9.37 16.56 -4.33
CA ARG A 210 8.68 15.29 -4.13
C ARG A 210 8.02 15.27 -2.77
N PHE A 211 6.70 15.20 -2.76
CA PHE A 211 5.84 15.05 -1.59
C PHE A 211 5.40 13.59 -1.50
N GLU A 212 5.52 12.98 -0.34
CA GLU A 212 5.13 11.59 -0.09
C GLU A 212 4.41 11.53 1.26
N ILE A 213 3.33 10.74 1.35
CA ILE A 213 2.67 10.51 2.64
C ILE A 213 3.69 9.89 3.60
N GLU A 214 3.68 10.40 4.83
CA GLU A 214 4.38 9.75 5.93
C GLU A 214 3.53 8.57 6.38
N GLU A 215 3.97 7.35 6.07
CA GLU A 215 3.35 6.15 6.63
C GLU A 215 3.43 6.24 8.15
N PRO A 216 2.34 5.98 8.89
CA PRO A 216 2.44 5.89 10.34
C PRO A 216 3.49 4.82 10.65
N ALA A 217 4.46 5.17 11.49
CA ALA A 217 5.42 4.20 11.99
C ALA A 217 4.60 3.05 12.58
N GLY A 218 4.68 1.86 11.96
CA GLY A 218 3.91 0.72 12.38
C GLY A 218 4.14 0.46 13.87
N GLU A 219 3.07 0.59 14.65
CA GLU A 219 2.97 0.03 16.00
C GLU A 219 2.64 -1.46 15.93
#